data_AF-I0YKT7-F1
#
_entry.id   AF-I0YKT7-F1
#
_cell.length_a   1.000
_cell.length_b   1.000
_cell.length_c   1.000
_cell.angle_alpha   90.00
_cell.angle_beta   90.00
_cell.angle_gamma   90.00
#
_symmetry.space_group_name_H-M   'P 1'
#
loop_
_entity.id
_entity.type
_entity.pdbx_description
1 polymer ?
#
loop_
_entity_poly.entity_id
_entity_poly.type
_entity_poly.pdbx_seq_one_letter_code
_entity_poly.pdbx_strand_id
1 'polypeptide(L)'
;MEELLLEKMVLHHMEVLGWEGLWGTLGMAVIGMPLAWFLPGADIGGREENTVDSVLMLWNSDGLNAVNTLFFWSVVGLNVFGLMVTQVLGSVFRAVMLTARTASLLGFSLLLAGTIIYAQVKA
;
A
#
# COMPACT_ATOMS: atom_id res chain seq x y z
N MET A 1 17.76 -10.51 3.84
CA MET A 1 17.44 -11.53 2.83
C MET A 1 17.60 -10.97 1.42
N GLU A 2 17.08 -9.78 1.10
CA GLU A 2 17.40 -9.06 -0.16
C GLU A 2 18.91 -8.80 -0.34
N GLU A 3 19.59 -8.31 0.69
CA GLU A 3 21.01 -7.94 0.64
C GLU A 3 21.95 -9.12 0.31
N LEU A 4 21.58 -10.33 0.76
CA LEU A 4 22.31 -11.59 0.47
C LEU A 4 22.02 -12.16 -0.92
N LEU A 5 20.86 -11.84 -1.51
CA LEU A 5 20.50 -12.24 -2.88
C LEU A 5 21.19 -11.34 -3.92
N LEU A 6 21.36 -10.05 -3.59
CA LEU A 6 22.02 -9.05 -4.42
C LEU A 6 23.55 -9.18 -4.44
N GLU A 7 24.14 -9.76 -3.40
CA GLU A 7 25.57 -10.08 -3.36
C GLU A 7 25.93 -11.32 -4.21
N LYS A 8 25.01 -12.29 -4.35
CA LYS A 8 25.26 -13.57 -5.04
C LYS A 8 24.73 -13.66 -6.46
N MET A 9 23.72 -12.87 -6.82
CA MET A 9 23.21 -12.79 -8.18
C MET A 9 23.37 -11.38 -8.69
N VAL A 10 24.02 -11.23 -9.85
CA VAL A 10 24.12 -9.98 -10.61
C VAL A 10 22.75 -9.66 -11.23
N LEU A 11 21.72 -9.56 -10.39
CA LEU A 11 20.37 -9.18 -10.78
C LEU A 11 20.19 -7.69 -10.51
N HIS A 12 19.79 -6.99 -11.56
CA HIS A 12 19.49 -5.56 -11.46
C HIS A 12 18.32 -5.39 -10.49
N HIS A 13 18.42 -4.51 -9.49
CA HIS A 13 17.43 -4.45 -8.40
C HIS A 13 16.01 -4.09 -8.89
N MET A 14 15.90 -3.45 -10.07
CA MET A 14 14.61 -3.20 -10.72
C MET A 14 13.91 -4.49 -11.17
N GLU A 15 14.66 -5.52 -11.52
CA GLU A 15 14.11 -6.82 -11.93
C GLU A 15 13.55 -7.59 -10.72
N VAL A 16 14.24 -7.51 -9.58
CA VAL A 16 13.76 -8.07 -8.30
C VAL A 16 12.46 -7.40 -7.88
N LEU A 17 12.38 -6.07 -7.94
CA LEU A 17 11.15 -5.33 -7.66
C LEU A 17 10.00 -5.75 -8.57
N GLY A 18 10.27 -5.92 -9.88
CA GLY A 18 9.27 -6.37 -10.84
C GLY A 18 8.70 -7.73 -10.47
N TRP A 19 9.56 -8.66 -10.05
CA TRP A 19 9.14 -9.98 -9.57
C TRP A 19 8.37 -9.92 -8.25
N GLU A 20 8.78 -9.12 -7.28
CA GLU A 20 8.03 -8.95 -6.02
C GLU A 20 6.63 -8.37 -6.26
N GLY A 21 6.53 -7.34 -7.12
CA GLY A 21 5.25 -6.74 -7.48
C GLY A 21 4.33 -7.70 -8.23
N LEU A 22 4.89 -8.49 -9.16
CA LEU A 22 4.13 -9.49 -9.91
C LEU A 22 3.62 -10.63 -9.02
N TRP A 23 4.49 -11.19 -8.17
CA TRP A 23 4.10 -12.24 -7.23
C TRP A 23 3.12 -11.73 -6.17
N GLY A 24 3.27 -10.49 -5.71
CA GLY A 24 2.31 -9.86 -4.79
C GLY A 24 0.93 -9.67 -5.42
N THR A 25 0.89 -9.23 -6.69
CA THR A 25 -0.36 -9.05 -7.44
C THR A 25 -1.04 -10.39 -7.72
N LEU A 26 -0.28 -11.40 -8.15
CA LEU A 26 -0.79 -12.75 -8.36
C LEU A 26 -1.29 -13.38 -7.05
N GLY A 27 -0.56 -13.20 -5.96
CA GLY A 27 -0.97 -13.66 -4.64
C GLY A 27 -2.28 -13.00 -4.19
N MET A 28 -2.43 -11.69 -4.37
CA MET A 28 -3.69 -11.02 -4.05
C MET A 28 -4.85 -11.43 -4.95
N ALA A 29 -4.62 -11.64 -6.25
CA ALA A 29 -5.65 -12.06 -7.18
C ALA A 29 -6.13 -13.50 -6.93
N VAL A 30 -5.22 -14.43 -6.60
CA VAL A 30 -5.51 -15.87 -6.48
C VAL A 30 -5.86 -16.28 -5.05
N ILE A 31 -5.33 -15.58 -4.05
CA ILE A 31 -5.51 -15.96 -2.63
C ILE A 31 -6.30 -14.88 -1.89
N GLY A 32 -5.92 -13.61 -2.04
CA GLY A 32 -6.56 -12.49 -1.33
C GLY A 32 -8.04 -12.32 -1.69
N MET A 33 -8.34 -12.08 -2.97
CA MET A 33 -9.71 -11.85 -3.45
C MET A 33 -10.64 -13.05 -3.21
N PRO A 34 -10.22 -14.32 -3.44
CA PRO A 34 -11.07 -15.46 -3.14
C PRO A 34 -11.31 -15.64 -1.64
N LEU A 35 -10.31 -15.37 -0.78
CA LEU A 35 -10.52 -15.41 0.67
C LEU A 35 -11.54 -14.35 1.11
N ALA A 36 -11.41 -13.11 0.62
CA ALA A 36 -12.34 -12.02 0.92
C ALA A 36 -13.79 -12.34 0.50
N TRP A 37 -13.96 -13.13 -0.56
CA TRP A 37 -15.27 -13.61 -1.01
C TRP A 37 -15.92 -14.64 -0.07
N PHE A 38 -15.11 -15.46 0.62
CA PHE A 38 -15.60 -16.48 1.55
C PHE A 38 -15.86 -15.95 2.96
N LEU A 39 -15.36 -14.75 3.31
CA LEU A 39 -15.69 -14.14 4.59
C LEU A 39 -17.09 -13.51 4.56
N PRO A 40 -17.95 -13.83 5.54
CA PRO A 40 -19.28 -13.22 5.67
C PRO A 40 -19.13 -11.78 6.15
N GLY A 41 -19.71 -10.84 5.41
CA GLY A 41 -19.56 -9.39 5.67
C GLY A 41 -20.72 -8.53 5.21
N ALA A 42 -20.54 -7.22 5.33
CA ALA A 42 -21.62 -6.23 5.25
C ALA A 42 -21.97 -5.73 3.83
N ASP A 43 -21.30 -6.24 2.79
CA ASP A 43 -21.47 -5.80 1.40
C ASP A 43 -22.57 -6.59 0.67
N ILE A 44 -22.98 -6.12 -0.52
CA ILE A 44 -24.11 -6.64 -1.30
C ILE A 44 -23.96 -8.15 -1.53
N GLY A 45 -24.84 -8.95 -0.90
CA GLY A 45 -24.85 -10.41 -1.00
C GLY A 45 -24.32 -11.16 0.23
N GLY A 46 -24.04 -10.47 1.34
CA GLY A 46 -23.61 -11.10 2.60
C GLY A 46 -22.13 -11.50 2.63
N ARG A 47 -21.31 -10.81 1.84
CA ARG A 47 -19.86 -11.02 1.72
C ARG A 47 -19.12 -9.77 2.19
N GLU A 48 -17.88 -9.92 2.66
CA GLU A 48 -17.04 -8.78 3.08
C GLU A 48 -16.60 -7.91 1.90
N GLU A 49 -16.31 -8.50 0.74
CA GLU A 49 -15.84 -7.75 -0.43
C GLU A 49 -16.35 -8.37 -1.72
N ASN A 50 -17.14 -7.59 -2.48
CA ASN A 50 -17.55 -7.99 -3.82
C ASN A 50 -16.63 -7.31 -4.87
N THR A 51 -15.54 -8.00 -5.22
CA THR A 51 -14.54 -7.49 -6.17
C THR A 51 -15.15 -7.08 -7.51
N VAL A 52 -16.22 -7.77 -7.96
CA VAL A 52 -16.89 -7.45 -9.23
C VAL A 52 -17.60 -6.10 -9.17
N ASP A 53 -18.25 -5.80 -8.05
CA ASP A 53 -18.95 -4.52 -7.85
C ASP A 53 -17.96 -3.36 -7.68
N SER A 54 -16.85 -3.60 -6.99
CA SER A 54 -15.78 -2.62 -6.83
C SER A 54 -15.12 -2.26 -8.17
N VAL A 55 -14.91 -3.23 -9.07
CA VAL A 55 -14.41 -2.96 -10.42
C VAL A 55 -15.43 -2.17 -11.25
N LEU A 56 -16.73 -2.49 -11.11
CA LEU A 56 -17.80 -1.76 -11.78
C LEU A 56 -17.88 -0.29 -11.30
N MET A 57 -17.75 -0.05 -9.99
CA MET A 57 -17.65 1.29 -9.42
C MET A 57 -16.45 2.07 -9.96
N LEU A 58 -15.31 1.41 -10.11
CA LEU A 58 -14.08 2.00 -10.66
C LEU A 58 -14.24 2.43 -12.12
N TRP A 59 -14.98 1.65 -12.93
CA TRP A 59 -15.26 2.01 -14.32
C TRP A 59 -16.33 3.08 -14.48
N ASN A 60 -17.29 3.17 -13.55
CA ASN A 60 -18.41 4.10 -13.68
C ASN A 60 -18.13 5.48 -13.06
N SER A 61 -17.04 5.65 -12.30
CA SER A 61 -16.70 6.90 -11.63
C SER A 61 -15.30 7.40 -11.99
N ASP A 62 -15.24 8.43 -12.83
CA ASP A 62 -13.99 9.08 -13.25
C ASP A 62 -13.20 9.66 -12.07
N GLY A 63 -13.90 10.16 -11.04
CA GLY A 63 -13.29 10.69 -9.83
C GLY A 63 -12.55 9.63 -9.02
N LEU A 64 -13.18 8.46 -8.81
CA LEU A 64 -12.55 7.34 -8.11
C LEU A 64 -11.36 6.81 -8.91
N ASN A 65 -11.50 6.70 -10.23
CA ASN A 65 -10.44 6.19 -11.08
C ASN A 65 -9.18 7.07 -11.06
N ALA A 66 -9.35 8.41 -11.07
CA ALA A 66 -8.24 9.36 -10.96
C ALA A 66 -7.50 9.21 -9.62
N VAL A 67 -8.24 9.14 -8.50
CA VAL A 67 -7.65 8.97 -7.16
C VAL A 67 -6.95 7.61 -7.04
N ASN A 68 -7.57 6.55 -7.53
CA ASN A 68 -6.99 5.20 -7.52
C ASN A 68 -5.69 5.13 -8.34
N THR A 69 -5.67 5.75 -9.53
CA THR A 69 -4.47 5.78 -10.37
C THR A 69 -3.34 6.57 -9.71
N LEU A 70 -3.64 7.73 -9.11
CA LEU A 70 -2.65 8.51 -8.36
C LEU A 70 -2.10 7.73 -7.17
N PHE A 71 -2.98 7.02 -6.44
CA PHE A 71 -2.58 6.18 -5.33
C PHE A 71 -1.67 5.03 -5.79
N PHE A 72 -2.02 4.34 -6.88
CA PHE A 72 -1.20 3.29 -7.47
C PHE A 72 0.22 3.79 -7.79
N TRP A 73 0.35 4.92 -8.50
CA TRP A 73 1.66 5.50 -8.81
C TRP A 73 2.43 5.94 -7.57
N SER A 74 1.73 6.45 -6.55
CA SER A 74 2.36 6.82 -5.27
C SER A 74 2.96 5.60 -4.57
N VAL A 75 2.24 4.48 -4.55
CA VAL A 75 2.71 3.23 -3.95
C VAL A 75 3.89 2.66 -4.75
N VAL A 76 3.82 2.65 -6.08
CA VAL A 76 4.94 2.23 -6.93
C VAL A 76 6.17 3.10 -6.67
N GLY A 77 6.01 4.42 -6.65
CA GLY A 77 7.09 5.36 -6.36
C GLY A 77 7.74 5.09 -5.00
N LEU A 78 6.93 4.91 -3.94
CA LEU A 78 7.44 4.59 -2.60
C LEU A 78 8.25 3.29 -2.55
N ASN A 79 7.83 2.26 -3.30
CA ASN A 79 8.57 1.00 -3.37
C ASN A 79 9.88 1.14 -4.16
N VAL A 80 9.86 1.85 -5.29
CA VAL A 80 11.07 2.13 -6.09
C VAL A 80 12.08 2.94 -5.28
N PHE A 81 11.66 4.04 -4.65
CA PHE A 81 12.55 4.86 -3.83
C PHE A 81 13.05 4.11 -2.59
N GLY A 82 12.20 3.29 -1.97
CA GLY A 82 12.60 2.44 -0.85
C GLY A 82 13.74 1.47 -1.21
N LEU A 83 13.69 0.89 -2.41
CA LEU A 83 14.76 0.04 -2.92
C LEU A 83 16.00 0.82 -3.29
N MET A 84 15.89 1.94 -4.01
CA MET A 84 17.03 2.80 -4.34
C MET A 84 17.79 3.25 -3.08
N VAL A 85 17.07 3.57 -2.01
CA VAL A 85 17.71 3.94 -0.75
C VAL A 85 18.37 2.75 -0.07
N THR A 86 17.80 1.55 -0.18
CA THR A 86 18.45 0.32 0.28
C THR A 86 19.76 0.06 -0.47
N GLN A 87 19.81 0.37 -1.76
CA GLN A 87 21.03 0.23 -2.57
C GLN A 87 22.14 1.19 -2.12
N VAL A 88 21.79 2.44 -1.81
CA VAL A 88 22.78 3.50 -1.55
C VAL A 88 23.18 3.56 -0.08
N LEU A 89 22.24 3.36 0.85
CA LEU A 89 22.42 3.58 2.29
C LEU A 89 22.26 2.30 3.12
N GLY A 90 21.83 1.19 2.51
CA GLY A 90 21.63 -0.09 3.17
C GLY A 90 20.25 -0.30 3.79
N SER A 91 19.97 -1.53 4.20
CA SER A 91 18.66 -1.97 4.72
C SER A 91 18.22 -1.23 6.00
N VAL A 92 19.18 -0.83 6.85
CA VAL A 92 18.91 -0.12 8.10
C VAL A 92 18.27 1.24 7.84
N PHE A 93 18.74 1.99 6.85
CA PHE A 93 18.19 3.31 6.54
C PHE A 93 16.77 3.20 5.96
N ARG A 94 16.48 2.16 5.17
CA ARG A 94 15.09 1.86 4.74
C ARG A 94 14.17 1.63 5.94
N ALA A 95 14.63 0.89 6.95
CA ALA A 95 13.85 0.67 8.18
C ALA A 95 13.59 1.99 8.94
N VAL A 96 14.59 2.87 9.04
CA VAL A 96 14.45 4.20 9.67
C VAL A 96 13.46 5.09 8.90
N MET A 97 13.46 5.06 7.57
CA MET A 97 12.47 5.81 6.79
C MET A 97 11.06 5.28 6.98
N LEU A 98 10.88 3.97 7.13
CA LEU A 98 9.58 3.36 7.38
C LEU A 98 9.02 3.77 8.74
N THR A 99 9.85 3.80 9.78
CA THR A 99 9.45 4.28 11.09
C THR A 99 9.16 5.78 11.08
N ALA A 100 9.95 6.58 10.35
CA ALA A 100 9.70 8.01 10.16
C ALA A 100 8.36 8.29 9.46
N ARG A 101 8.00 7.51 8.42
CA ARG A 101 6.68 7.57 7.77
C ARG A 101 5.55 7.29 8.76
N THR A 102 5.71 6.26 9.59
CA THR A 102 4.67 5.90 10.58
C THR A 102 4.53 6.98 11.65
N ALA A 103 5.65 7.54 12.10
CA ALA A 103 5.67 8.64 13.07
C ALA A 103 5.00 9.91 12.52
N SER A 104 5.22 10.27 11.25
CA SER A 104 4.58 11.45 10.66
C SER A 104 3.07 11.31 10.53
N LEU A 105 2.58 10.12 10.19
CA LEU A 105 1.15 9.80 10.15
C LEU A 105 0.50 9.92 11.53
N LEU A 106 1.14 9.37 12.57
CA LEU A 106 0.66 9.48 13.95
C LEU A 106 0.67 10.93 14.44
N GLY A 107 1.72 11.69 14.11
CA GLY A 107 1.80 13.12 14.43
C GLY A 107 0.64 13.91 13.80
N PHE A 108 0.37 13.69 12.52
CA PHE A 108 -0.77 14.33 11.84
C PHE A 108 -2.12 13.91 12.42
N SER A 109 -2.31 12.62 12.69
CA SER A 109 -3.53 12.09 13.30
C SER A 109 -3.81 12.73 14.65
N LEU A 110 -2.78 12.91 15.49
CA LEU A 110 -2.90 13.52 16.80
C LEU A 110 -3.23 15.02 16.72
N LEU A 111 -2.66 15.74 15.75
CA LEU A 111 -2.99 17.15 15.50
C LEU A 111 -4.46 17.33 15.08
N LEU A 112 -4.95 16.48 14.16
CA LEU A 112 -6.36 16.50 13.73
C LEU A 112 -7.31 16.12 14.87
N ALA A 113 -6.98 15.09 15.65
CA ALA A 113 -7.77 14.71 16.81
C ALA A 113 -7.84 15.85 17.84
N GLY A 114 -6.72 16.56 18.05
CA GLY A 114 -6.68 17.75 18.88
C GLY A 114 -7.64 18.83 18.40
N THR A 115 -7.60 19.22 17.11
CA THR A 115 -8.49 20.28 16.59
C THR A 115 -9.96 19.91 16.66
N ILE A 116 -10.31 18.63 16.43
CA ILE A 116 -11.70 18.14 16.54
C ILE A 116 -12.17 18.19 18.00
N ILE A 117 -11.36 17.74 18.96
CA ILE A 117 -11.70 17.80 20.39
C ILE A 117 -11.86 19.26 20.85
N TYR A 118 -10.96 20.16 20.44
CA TYR A 118 -11.09 21.60 20.72
C TYR A 118 -12.37 22.20 20.11
N ALA A 119 -12.80 21.75 18.94
CA ALA A 119 -14.05 22.19 18.32
C ALA A 119 -15.29 21.66 19.06
N GLN A 120 -15.26 20.42 19.57
CA GLN A 120 -16.36 19.82 20.34
C GLN A 120 -16.51 20.42 21.75
N VAL A 121 -15.41 20.81 22.41
CA VAL A 121 -15.43 21.43 23.75
C VAL A 121 -15.93 22.88 23.72
N LYS A 122 -15.85 23.55 22.57
CA LYS A 122 -16.25 24.96 22.40
C LYS A 122 -17.67 25.12 21.84
N ALA A 123 -18.31 24.04 21.40
CA ALA A 123 -19.71 23.99 20.94
C ALA A 123 -20.65 23.63 22.10
#